data_AF-A0A4U5PF04-F1
#
_entry.id   AF-A0A4U5PF04-F1
#
_cell.length_a   1.000
_cell.length_b   1.000
_cell.length_c   1.000
_cell.angle_alpha   90.00
_cell.angle_beta   90.00
_cell.angle_gamma   90.00
#
_symmetry.space_group_name_H-M   'P 1'
#
loop_
_entity.id
_entity.type
_entity.pdbx_description
1 polymer ?
#
loop_
_entity_poly.entity_id
_entity_poly.type
_entity_poly.pdbx_seq_one_letter_code
_entity_poly.pdbx_strand_id
1 'polypeptide(L)'
;MQLKVFLCVLLVLPAAFATCQDDYDKAKLFVNLLKKYSDDNIAQACDKPLREAIILYMIDAFDILAIWLQDPCQFTFQPLNFNSNCYHLDNQNNNKMVALLKSITQHLDAMCNADVLCRLSKMSSP
;
A
#
# COMPACT_ATOMS: atom_id res chain seq x y z
N MET A 1 -14.13 11.97 -1.18
CA MET A 1 -12.72 12.09 -0.72
C MET A 1 -11.94 10.79 -0.92
N GLN A 2 -12.57 9.63 -0.70
CA GLN A 2 -11.95 8.30 -0.62
C GLN A 2 -11.21 7.80 -1.88
N LEU A 3 -11.68 8.08 -3.10
CA LEU A 3 -10.96 7.72 -4.34
C LEU A 3 -9.66 8.51 -4.53
N LYS A 4 -9.58 9.73 -3.98
CA LYS A 4 -8.42 10.61 -4.12
C LYS A 4 -7.22 10.06 -3.34
N VAL A 5 -7.46 9.44 -2.19
CA VAL A 5 -6.43 8.78 -1.38
C VAL A 5 -5.78 7.65 -2.15
N PHE A 6 -6.59 6.75 -2.72
CA PHE A 6 -6.09 5.64 -3.52
C PHE A 6 -5.28 6.14 -4.72
N LEU A 7 -5.78 7.16 -5.42
CA LEU A 7 -5.06 7.82 -6.51
C LEU A 7 -3.74 8.45 -6.05
N CYS A 8 -3.71 9.09 -4.88
CA CYS A 8 -2.48 9.64 -4.30
C CYS A 8 -1.45 8.54 -4.05
N VAL A 9 -1.82 7.41 -3.42
CA VAL A 9 -0.90 6.29 -3.21
C VAL A 9 -0.36 5.73 -4.53
N LEU A 10 -1.24 5.51 -5.51
CA LEU A 10 -0.89 4.97 -6.82
C LEU A 10 0.07 5.88 -7.62
N LEU A 11 -0.02 7.19 -7.43
CA LEU A 11 0.78 8.18 -8.14
C LEU A 11 2.06 8.55 -7.38
N VAL A 12 2.02 8.61 -6.05
CA VAL A 12 3.14 9.06 -5.20
C VAL A 12 4.19 7.98 -5.05
N LEU A 13 3.81 6.68 -4.96
CA LEU A 13 4.79 5.59 -4.84
C LEU A 13 5.80 5.61 -6.00
N PRO A 14 5.40 5.47 -7.28
CA PRO A 14 6.37 5.46 -8.37
C PRO A 14 7.11 6.79 -8.52
N ALA A 15 6.44 7.92 -8.26
CA ALA A 15 7.06 9.23 -8.37
C ALA A 15 8.15 9.47 -7.30
N ALA A 16 7.95 8.96 -6.08
CA ALA A 16 8.93 9.05 -4.99
C ALA A 16 10.22 8.29 -5.31
N PHE A 17 10.18 7.31 -6.23
CA PHE A 17 11.32 6.45 -6.58
C PHE A 17 11.83 6.63 -8.01
N ALA A 18 11.31 7.59 -8.77
CA ALA A 18 11.64 7.78 -10.19
C ALA A 18 13.14 7.98 -10.49
N THR A 19 13.96 8.28 -9.47
CA THR A 19 15.41 8.47 -9.60
C THR A 19 16.24 7.19 -9.38
N CYS A 20 15.63 6.09 -8.90
CA CYS A 20 16.31 4.83 -8.65
C CYS A 20 15.54 3.74 -9.38
N GLN A 21 16.06 3.28 -10.51
CA GLN A 21 15.31 2.42 -11.45
C GLN A 21 14.77 1.15 -10.78
N ASP A 22 15.57 0.49 -9.93
CA ASP A 22 15.15 -0.73 -9.24
C ASP A 22 14.01 -0.48 -8.24
N ASP A 23 14.08 0.60 -7.46
CA ASP A 23 13.03 0.98 -6.51
C ASP A 23 11.76 1.46 -7.25
N TYR A 24 11.94 2.17 -8.37
CA TYR A 24 10.85 2.57 -9.27
C TYR A 24 10.09 1.36 -9.83
N ASP A 25 10.81 0.39 -10.39
CA ASP A 25 10.22 -0.81 -10.97
C ASP A 25 9.53 -1.66 -9.89
N LYS A 26 10.11 -1.71 -8.69
CA LYS A 26 9.52 -2.39 -7.54
C LYS A 26 8.27 -1.69 -7.01
N ALA A 27 8.28 -0.37 -6.92
CA ALA A 27 7.11 0.42 -6.53
C ALA A 27 5.98 0.29 -7.56
N LYS A 28 6.31 0.27 -8.86
CA LYS A 28 5.35 0.01 -9.93
C LYS A 28 4.74 -1.39 -9.81
N LEU A 29 5.54 -2.40 -9.50
CA LEU A 29 5.06 -3.75 -9.22
C LEU A 29 4.10 -3.76 -8.02
N PHE A 30 4.46 -3.10 -6.92
CA PHE A 30 3.59 -2.98 -5.75
C PHE A 30 2.26 -2.33 -6.06
N VAL A 31 2.26 -1.22 -6.80
CA VAL A 31 1.06 -0.53 -7.26
C VAL A 31 0.16 -1.47 -8.08
N ASN A 32 0.73 -2.22 -9.03
CA ASN A 32 -0.04 -3.17 -9.85
C ASN A 32 -0.65 -4.30 -9.02
N LEU A 33 0.10 -4.83 -8.05
CA LEU A 33 -0.38 -5.88 -7.17
C LEU A 33 -1.45 -5.37 -6.18
N LEU A 34 -1.29 -4.15 -5.64
CA LEU A 34 -2.30 -3.51 -4.79
C LEU A 34 -3.62 -3.36 -5.53
N LYS A 35 -3.57 -2.89 -6.79
CA LYS A 35 -4.74 -2.81 -7.65
C LYS A 35 -5.40 -4.18 -7.83
N LYS A 36 -4.62 -5.17 -8.24
CA LYS A 36 -5.12 -6.54 -8.47
C LYS A 36 -5.79 -7.11 -7.23
N TYR A 37 -5.14 -7.04 -6.07
CA TYR A 37 -5.70 -7.60 -4.83
C TYR A 37 -6.89 -6.81 -4.31
N SER A 38 -6.97 -5.50 -4.61
CA SER A 38 -8.16 -4.71 -4.31
C SER A 38 -9.36 -5.15 -5.16
N ASP A 39 -9.15 -5.32 -6.46
CA ASP A 39 -10.18 -5.81 -7.39
C ASP A 39 -10.64 -7.22 -6.98
N ASP A 40 -9.70 -8.12 -6.68
CA ASP A 40 -9.96 -9.49 -6.24
C ASP A 40 -10.74 -9.52 -4.90
N ASN A 41 -10.40 -8.65 -3.94
CA ASN A 41 -11.10 -8.51 -2.66
C ASN A 41 -12.55 -8.03 -2.83
N ILE A 42 -12.77 -7.02 -3.67
CA ILE A 42 -14.13 -6.50 -3.96
C ILE A 42 -14.98 -7.57 -4.66
N ALA A 43 -14.39 -8.30 -5.61
CA ALA A 43 -15.07 -9.33 -6.36
C ALA A 43 -15.46 -10.55 -5.51
N GLN A 44 -14.65 -10.89 -4.50
CA GLN A 44 -14.88 -12.04 -3.63
C GLN A 44 -15.68 -11.72 -2.36
N ALA A 45 -16.13 -10.49 -2.16
CA ALA A 45 -17.04 -10.17 -1.07
C ALA A 45 -18.39 -10.90 -1.23
N CYS A 46 -18.76 -11.68 -0.21
CA CYS A 46 -19.92 -12.57 -0.23
C CYS A 46 -21.27 -11.84 -0.29
N ASP A 47 -21.34 -10.60 0.20
CA ASP A 47 -22.55 -9.79 0.19
C ASP A 47 -22.21 -8.29 0.09
N LYS A 48 -23.26 -7.47 -0.05
CA LYS A 48 -23.12 -6.02 -0.20
C LYS A 48 -22.52 -5.34 1.05
N PRO A 49 -22.99 -5.61 2.29
CA PRO A 49 -22.36 -5.07 3.50
C PRO A 49 -20.87 -5.40 3.61
N LEU A 50 -20.48 -6.63 3.28
CA LEU A 50 -19.09 -7.06 3.34
C LEU A 50 -18.23 -6.39 2.28
N ARG A 51 -18.81 -6.16 1.08
CA ARG A 51 -18.16 -5.39 0.03
C ARG A 51 -17.87 -3.95 0.47
N GLU A 52 -18.81 -3.32 1.16
CA GLU A 52 -18.61 -1.98 1.72
C GLU A 52 -17.52 -1.99 2.80
N ALA A 53 -17.57 -2.99 3.71
CA ALA A 53 -16.58 -3.13 4.78
C ALA A 53 -15.15 -3.36 4.25
N ILE A 54 -14.96 -4.22 3.25
CA ILE A 54 -13.63 -4.44 2.67
C ILE A 54 -13.13 -3.21 1.92
N ILE A 55 -14.00 -2.47 1.23
CA ILE A 55 -13.62 -1.20 0.58
C ILE A 55 -13.12 -0.19 1.62
N LEU A 56 -13.84 -0.03 2.73
CA LEU A 56 -13.43 0.85 3.82
C LEU A 56 -12.09 0.42 4.42
N TYR A 57 -11.92 -0.86 4.69
CA TYR A 57 -10.64 -1.41 5.15
C TYR A 57 -9.49 -1.09 4.20
N MET A 58 -9.68 -1.26 2.88
CA MET A 58 -8.65 -0.95 1.90
C MET A 58 -8.33 0.54 1.86
N ILE A 59 -9.34 1.41 1.98
CA ILE A 59 -9.15 2.86 2.07
C ILE A 59 -8.30 3.20 3.29
N ASP A 60 -8.63 2.67 4.47
CA ASP A 60 -7.88 2.93 5.70
C ASP A 60 -6.42 2.46 5.58
N ALA A 61 -6.20 1.29 4.97
CA ALA A 61 -4.85 0.79 4.70
C ALA A 61 -4.06 1.70 3.74
N PHE A 62 -4.72 2.26 2.73
CA PHE A 62 -4.11 3.20 1.79
C PHE A 62 -3.85 4.58 2.40
N ASP A 63 -4.74 5.08 3.26
CA ASP A 63 -4.53 6.32 4.00
C ASP A 63 -3.28 6.22 4.87
N ILE A 64 -3.12 5.10 5.60
CA ILE A 64 -1.94 4.87 6.43
C ILE A 64 -0.67 4.79 5.57
N LEU A 65 -0.74 4.09 4.43
CA LEU A 65 0.39 4.00 3.49
C LEU A 65 0.75 5.38 2.91
N ALA A 66 -0.24 6.22 2.61
CA ALA A 66 -0.03 7.58 2.10
C ALA A 66 0.66 8.48 3.12
N ILE A 67 0.24 8.42 4.39
CA ILE A 67 0.88 9.13 5.50
C ILE A 67 2.34 8.68 5.62
N TRP A 68 2.58 7.38 5.54
CA TRP A 68 3.91 6.82 5.69
C TRP A 68 4.85 7.16 4.53
N LEU A 69 4.34 7.29 3.29
CA LEU A 69 5.13 7.80 2.17
C LEU A 69 5.62 9.25 2.38
N GLN A 70 4.97 10.03 3.24
CA GLN A 70 5.42 11.38 3.60
C GLN A 70 6.57 11.35 4.60
N ASP A 71 6.62 10.34 5.46
CA ASP A 71 7.68 10.14 6.46
C ASP A 71 7.99 8.65 6.67
N PRO A 72 8.76 8.03 5.74
CA PRO A 72 8.95 6.58 5.72
C PRO A 72 9.78 6.06 6.89
N CYS A 73 10.46 6.93 7.64
CA CYS A 73 11.47 6.52 8.63
C CYS A 73 11.02 6.63 10.09
N GLN A 74 9.79 7.09 10.35
CA GLN A 74 9.29 7.34 11.71
C GLN A 74 8.23 6.32 12.18
N PHE A 75 7.73 5.42 11.32
CA PHE A 75 6.57 4.58 11.64
C PHE A 75 6.74 3.10 11.26
N THR A 76 6.62 2.20 12.24
CA THR A 76 6.46 0.76 12.02
C THR A 76 4.98 0.41 11.88
N PHE A 77 4.40 0.61 10.70
CA PHE A 77 3.03 0.18 10.44
C PHE A 77 2.93 -1.35 10.39
N GLN A 78 1.92 -1.90 11.06
CA GLN A 78 1.56 -3.32 10.94
C GLN A 78 0.14 -3.40 10.35
N PRO A 79 -0.01 -3.73 9.06
CA PRO A 79 -1.34 -3.89 8.48
C PRO A 79 -2.10 -4.98 9.23
N LEU A 80 -3.29 -4.63 9.71
CA LEU A 80 -4.21 -5.54 10.37
C LEU A 80 -4.92 -6.39 9.33
N ASN A 81 -5.19 -7.65 9.65
CA ASN A 81 -6.03 -8.47 8.79
C ASN A 81 -7.47 -7.96 8.85
N PHE A 82 -8.11 -7.81 7.68
CA PHE A 82 -9.56 -7.84 7.61
C PHE A 82 -10.06 -9.21 8.08
N ASN A 83 -11.14 -9.27 8.86
CA ASN A 83 -11.69 -10.54 9.33
C ASN A 83 -13.15 -10.64 8.93
N SER A 84 -13.54 -11.74 8.30
CA SER A 84 -14.91 -11.96 7.87
C SER A 84 -15.31 -13.42 7.89
N ASN A 85 -16.61 -13.67 7.87
CA ASN A 85 -17.12 -15.04 7.72
C ASN A 85 -17.11 -15.51 6.24
N CYS A 86 -16.56 -14.71 5.33
CA CYS A 86 -16.49 -15.02 3.90
C CYS A 86 -15.18 -15.73 3.59
N TYR A 87 -15.22 -17.06 3.56
CA TYR A 87 -14.03 -17.92 3.37
C TYR A 87 -13.15 -17.51 2.19
N HIS A 88 -13.78 -17.17 1.06
CA HIS A 88 -13.08 -16.79 -0.17
C HIS A 88 -12.30 -15.47 0.00
N LEU A 89 -12.92 -14.48 0.64
CA LEU A 89 -12.30 -13.19 0.93
C LEU A 89 -11.12 -13.33 1.90
N ASP A 90 -11.34 -14.02 3.02
CA ASP A 90 -10.35 -14.13 4.10
C ASP A 90 -9.15 -14.99 3.68
N ASN A 91 -9.39 -16.17 3.12
CA ASN A 91 -8.34 -17.17 2.96
C ASN A 91 -7.53 -16.99 1.68
N GLN A 92 -8.08 -16.35 0.65
CA GLN A 92 -7.39 -16.25 -0.65
C GLN A 92 -6.83 -14.88 -0.98
N ASN A 93 -7.45 -13.78 -0.56
CA ASN A 93 -7.10 -12.45 -1.08
C ASN A 93 -6.74 -11.43 0.00
N ASN A 94 -7.42 -11.44 1.15
CA ASN A 94 -7.04 -10.56 2.25
C ASN A 94 -5.62 -10.84 2.76
N ASN A 95 -5.26 -12.12 2.96
CA ASN A 95 -3.91 -12.51 3.35
C ASN A 95 -2.84 -12.05 2.35
N LYS A 96 -3.13 -12.08 1.05
CA LYS A 96 -2.21 -11.61 0.00
C LYS A 96 -2.06 -10.09 0.03
N MET A 97 -3.16 -9.36 0.25
CA MET A 97 -3.12 -7.92 0.39
C MET A 97 -2.32 -7.49 1.61
N VAL A 98 -2.51 -8.13 2.76
CA VAL A 98 -1.76 -7.83 3.98
C VAL A 98 -0.27 -8.17 3.81
N ALA A 99 0.06 -9.31 3.20
CA ALA A 99 1.44 -9.68 2.91
C ALA A 99 2.12 -8.66 1.97
N LEU A 100 1.38 -8.15 0.99
CA LEU A 100 1.86 -7.10 0.09
C LEU A 100 2.09 -5.77 0.83
N LEU A 101 1.15 -5.35 1.67
CA LEU A 101 1.31 -4.15 2.50
C LEU A 101 2.54 -4.27 3.40
N LYS A 102 2.77 -5.44 4.03
CA LYS A 102 4.00 -5.71 4.81
C LYS A 102 5.26 -5.64 3.95
N SER A 103 5.22 -6.15 2.72
CA SER A 103 6.37 -6.09 1.79
C SER A 103 6.69 -4.65 1.38
N ILE A 104 5.66 -3.82 1.18
CA ILE A 104 5.83 -2.38 0.95
C ILE A 104 6.46 -1.74 2.19
N THR A 105 5.97 -2.08 3.39
CA THR A 105 6.52 -1.58 4.65
C THR A 105 7.99 -1.94 4.86
N GLN A 106 8.35 -3.20 4.65
CA GLN A 106 9.75 -3.63 4.74
C GLN A 106 10.62 -2.94 3.69
N HIS A 107 10.07 -2.61 2.52
CA HIS A 107 10.82 -1.94 1.48
C HIS A 107 11.16 -0.50 1.86
N LEU A 108 10.22 0.32 2.31
CA LEU A 108 10.58 1.71 2.70
C LEU A 108 11.37 1.75 4.01
N ASP A 109 11.17 0.82 4.95
CA ASP A 109 12.02 0.68 6.13
C ASP A 109 13.49 0.39 5.74
N ALA A 110 13.71 -0.47 4.74
CA ALA A 110 15.05 -0.76 4.23
C ALA A 110 15.68 0.49 3.60
N MET A 111 14.89 1.33 2.95
CA MET A 111 15.37 2.60 2.39
C MET A 111 15.78 3.60 3.48
N CYS A 112 15.16 3.55 4.66
CA CYS A 112 15.51 4.40 5.79
C CYS A 112 16.80 3.97 6.50
N ASN A 113 17.06 2.65 6.57
CA ASN A 113 18.23 2.09 7.23
C ASN A 113 19.48 2.09 6.33
N ALA A 114 19.28 2.03 5.03
CA ALA A 114 20.37 2.13 4.08
C ALA A 114 20.64 3.62 3.80
N ASP A 115 21.92 4.02 3.85
CA ASP A 115 22.37 5.34 3.39
C ASP A 115 22.37 5.37 1.85
N VAL A 116 21.26 4.92 1.24
CA VAL A 116 21.12 4.80 -0.20
C VAL A 116 21.09 6.21 -0.73
N LEU A 117 22.18 6.55 -1.43
CA LEU A 117 22.50 7.77 -2.18
C LEU A 117 21.38 8.38 -3.05
N CYS A 118 20.19 7.77 -3.07
CA CYS A 118 18.95 8.33 -3.58
C CYS A 118 18.16 9.16 -2.54
N ARG A 119 18.67 9.40 -1.33
CA ARG A 119 17.96 10.22 -0.32
C ARG A 119 17.65 11.61 -0.87
N LEU A 120 16.36 11.88 -1.08
CA LEU A 120 15.67 13.09 -0.61
C LEU A 120 16.29 14.45 -1.02
N SER A 121 17.04 14.56 -2.12
CA SER A 121 17.62 15.84 -2.55
C SER A 121 16.61 16.86 -3.10
N LYS A 122 15.29 16.58 -3.05
CA LYS A 122 14.25 17.49 -3.56
C LYS A 122 12.99 17.68 -2.72
N MET A 123 12.80 16.97 -1.61
CA MET A 123 11.60 17.18 -0.76
C MET A 123 11.81 18.24 0.34
N SER A 124 13.01 18.80 0.46
CA SER A 124 13.32 19.91 1.37
C SER A 124 14.16 21.00 0.68
N SER A 125 13.74 21.47 -0.49
CA SER A 125 14.15 22.81 -0.96
C SER A 125 13.01 23.77 -0.63
N PRO A 126 13.25 24.83 0.18
CA PRO A 126 12.27 25.87 0.45
C PRO A 126 11.85 26.63 -0.82
#